data_AF-A0A5F8AQ56-F1
#
_entry.id   AF-A0A5F8AQ56-F1
#
_cell.length_a   1.000
_cell.length_b   1.000
_cell.length_c   1.000
_cell.angle_alpha   90.00
_cell.angle_beta   90.00
_cell.angle_gamma   90.00
#
_symmetry.space_group_name_H-M   'P 1'
#
loop_
_entity.id
_entity.type
_entity.pdbx_description
1 polymer ?
#
loop_
_entity_poly.entity_id
_entity_poly.type
_entity_poly.pdbx_seq_one_letter_code
_entity_poly.pdbx_strand_id
1 'polypeptide(L)'
;MGKRQGRKAGNSKNKSASPPAKERSSSPATDQSWTENDFDEMREEGFSPSNFSELKEELRTQRKETKNLEKKVEELMARVINAEKVINEMKEMKTMTREIRDKCTSFSNRLDQLEERVSAIEDQMNEMK
;
A
#
# COMPACT_ATOMS: atom_id res chain seq x y z
N MET A 1 -26.46 -45.16 -30.49
CA MET A 1 -25.41 -46.13 -30.90
C MET A 1 -24.28 -46.04 -29.88
N GLY A 2 -23.72 -47.05 -29.24
CA GLY A 2 -23.83 -48.50 -29.38
C GLY A 2 -23.97 -49.21 -28.01
N LYS A 3 -24.17 -50.52 -28.10
CA LYS A 3 -24.71 -51.41 -27.08
C LYS A 3 -23.65 -51.94 -26.10
N ARG A 4 -24.17 -52.27 -24.90
CA ARG A 4 -23.74 -53.24 -23.88
C ARG A 4 -22.83 -54.38 -24.38
N GLN A 5 -21.96 -54.91 -23.51
CA GLN A 5 -21.97 -56.33 -23.07
C GLN A 5 -20.88 -56.70 -22.03
N GLY A 6 -21.23 -57.60 -21.10
CA GLY A 6 -20.35 -58.39 -20.22
C GLY A 6 -20.48 -58.06 -18.72
N ARG A 7 -21.38 -58.64 -17.90
CA ARG A 7 -21.38 -60.01 -17.28
C ARG A 7 -20.05 -60.30 -16.55
N LYS A 8 -19.95 -60.81 -15.32
CA LYS A 8 -20.86 -61.26 -14.26
C LYS A 8 -19.95 -61.66 -13.05
N ALA A 9 -20.45 -61.52 -11.83
CA ALA A 9 -20.27 -62.38 -10.64
C ALA A 9 -18.90 -62.67 -9.98
N GLY A 10 -18.94 -62.67 -8.63
CA GLY A 10 -18.14 -63.53 -7.73
C GLY A 10 -16.99 -62.81 -7.01
N ASN A 11 -17.21 -62.13 -5.88
CA ASN A 11 -17.14 -62.66 -4.51
C ASN A 11 -15.87 -63.46 -4.13
N SER A 12 -15.19 -62.96 -3.10
CA SER A 12 -14.33 -63.67 -2.12
C SER A 12 -13.01 -64.23 -2.68
N LYS A 13 -11.90 -64.38 -1.95
CA LYS A 13 -11.49 -64.01 -0.59
C LYS A 13 -9.99 -64.38 -0.56
N ASN A 14 -9.19 -63.56 0.13
CA ASN A 14 -7.94 -63.91 0.83
C ASN A 14 -6.57 -63.95 0.11
N LYS A 15 -5.60 -63.43 0.89
CA LYS A 15 -4.16 -63.76 0.96
C LYS A 15 -3.25 -63.13 -0.11
N SER A 16 -2.93 -61.86 0.07
CA SER A 16 -1.58 -61.37 -0.21
C SER A 16 -0.83 -61.27 1.13
N ALA A 17 0.21 -62.08 1.29
CA ALA A 17 1.07 -62.10 2.45
C ALA A 17 1.88 -60.80 2.51
N SER A 18 1.89 -60.15 3.69
CA SER A 18 2.80 -59.04 3.96
C SER A 18 4.25 -59.52 3.90
N PRO A 19 5.20 -58.71 3.40
CA PRO A 19 6.62 -59.03 3.50
C PRO A 19 7.03 -59.14 4.97
N PRO A 20 7.98 -60.03 5.33
CA PRO A 20 8.44 -60.17 6.70
C PRO A 20 9.03 -58.84 7.17
N ALA A 21 8.74 -58.47 8.42
CA ALA A 21 9.29 -57.28 9.05
C ALA A 21 10.82 -57.41 9.07
N LYS A 22 11.48 -56.67 8.17
CA LYS A 22 12.92 -56.46 8.25
C LYS A 22 13.13 -55.69 9.55
N GLU A 23 13.73 -56.34 10.53
CA GLU A 23 14.11 -55.74 11.81
C GLU A 23 14.87 -54.45 11.50
N ARG A 24 14.16 -53.32 11.61
CA ARG A 24 14.78 -52.02 11.72
C ARG A 24 15.25 -51.98 13.16
N SER A 25 16.51 -52.30 13.36
CA SER A 25 17.28 -51.87 14.53
C SER A 25 17.07 -50.37 14.70
N SER A 26 16.08 -50.03 15.52
CA SER A 26 15.76 -48.66 15.89
C SER A 26 16.66 -48.36 17.07
N SER A 27 17.68 -47.54 16.84
CA SER A 27 18.49 -46.97 17.93
C SER A 27 17.56 -46.24 18.91
N PRO A 28 17.81 -46.30 20.23
CA PRO A 28 16.99 -45.57 21.19
C PRO A 28 17.07 -44.09 20.85
N ALA A 29 15.94 -43.46 20.49
CA ALA A 29 15.85 -42.02 20.52
C ALA A 29 16.05 -41.61 21.98
N THR A 30 17.21 -41.04 22.28
CA THR A 30 17.49 -40.47 23.59
C THR A 30 16.45 -39.38 23.79
N ASP A 31 15.45 -39.65 24.64
CA ASP A 31 14.58 -38.60 25.18
C ASP A 31 15.51 -37.61 25.86
N GLN A 32 15.73 -36.45 25.21
CA GLN A 32 16.38 -35.30 25.81
C GLN A 32 15.39 -34.73 26.84
N SER A 33 15.23 -35.46 27.93
CA SER A 33 14.52 -35.01 29.11
C SER A 33 15.43 -34.01 29.81
N TRP A 34 15.21 -32.73 29.49
CA TRP A 34 15.85 -31.63 30.17
C TRP A 34 15.63 -31.77 31.68
N THR A 35 16.72 -31.81 32.42
CA THR A 35 16.70 -31.83 33.89
C THR A 35 16.64 -30.40 34.42
N GLU A 36 16.14 -30.21 35.64
CA GLU A 36 16.03 -28.88 36.27
C GLU A 36 17.40 -28.16 36.37
N ASN A 37 18.50 -28.91 36.34
CA ASN A 37 19.87 -28.41 36.30
C ASN A 37 20.24 -27.76 34.96
N ASP A 38 19.72 -28.25 33.84
CA ASP A 38 19.96 -27.68 32.51
C ASP A 38 19.32 -26.28 32.37
N PHE A 39 18.26 -26.02 33.14
CA PHE A 39 17.64 -24.69 33.23
C PHE A 39 18.48 -23.71 34.05
N ASP A 40 19.20 -24.17 35.07
CA ASP A 40 20.10 -23.34 35.88
C ASP A 40 21.38 -22.99 35.12
N GLU A 41 21.93 -23.92 34.33
CA GLU A 41 23.10 -23.66 33.47
C GLU A 41 22.75 -22.64 32.35
N MET A 42 21.55 -22.74 31.76
CA MET A 42 21.02 -21.72 30.83
C MET A 42 20.76 -20.34 31.47
N ARG A 43 20.47 -20.31 32.79
CA ARG A 43 20.27 -19.07 33.56
C ARG A 43 21.60 -18.33 33.75
N GLU A 44 22.67 -19.09 33.98
CA GLU A 44 24.04 -18.59 34.20
C GLU A 44 24.75 -18.20 32.90
N GLU A 45 24.57 -18.93 31.79
CA GLU A 45 25.38 -18.72 30.56
C GLU A 45 24.88 -17.63 29.60
N GLY A 46 23.66 -17.09 29.76
CA GLY A 46 23.16 -16.08 28.80
C GLY A 46 22.03 -15.18 29.28
N PHE A 47 21.34 -15.56 30.35
CA PHE A 47 20.21 -14.80 30.90
C PHE A 47 20.57 -14.15 32.22
N SER A 48 21.63 -13.32 32.22
CA SER A 48 21.83 -12.40 33.33
C SER A 48 20.58 -11.52 33.49
N PRO A 49 19.98 -11.42 34.70
CA PRO A 49 18.87 -10.52 34.99
C PRO A 49 19.13 -9.07 34.56
N SER A 50 20.40 -8.65 34.50
CA SER A 50 20.81 -7.32 34.01
C SER A 50 20.49 -7.12 32.53
N ASN A 51 20.75 -8.11 31.67
CA ASN A 51 20.52 -8.01 30.22
C ASN A 51 19.02 -7.90 29.90
N PHE A 52 18.19 -8.64 30.64
CA PHE A 52 16.74 -8.55 30.52
C PHE A 52 16.20 -7.18 30.99
N SER A 53 16.80 -6.61 32.05
CA SER A 53 16.40 -5.29 32.56
C SER A 53 16.76 -4.15 31.59
N GLU A 54 17.92 -4.22 30.95
CA GLU A 54 18.37 -3.25 29.94
C GLU A 54 17.49 -3.30 28.70
N LEU A 55 17.22 -4.51 28.17
CA LEU A 55 16.30 -4.71 27.05
C LEU A 55 14.90 -4.15 27.33
N LYS A 56 14.41 -4.31 28.56
CA LYS A 56 13.10 -3.79 28.97
C LYS A 56 13.07 -2.26 29.00
N GLU A 57 14.13 -1.61 29.44
CA GLU A 57 14.24 -0.14 29.42
C GLU A 57 14.36 0.41 27.99
N GLU A 58 15.11 -0.28 27.13
CA GLU A 58 15.21 0.11 25.72
C GLU A 58 13.85 -0.03 25.02
N LEU A 59 13.12 -1.13 25.25
CA LEU A 59 11.77 -1.31 24.71
C LEU A 59 10.79 -0.24 25.22
N ARG A 60 10.91 0.16 26.50
CA ARG A 60 10.12 1.28 27.06
C ARG A 60 10.44 2.60 26.36
N THR A 61 11.71 2.86 26.06
CA THR A 61 12.17 4.06 25.38
C THR A 61 11.69 4.08 23.94
N GLN A 62 11.92 3.00 23.19
CA GLN A 62 11.41 2.83 21.83
C GLN A 62 9.90 3.04 21.76
N ARG A 63 9.12 2.48 22.70
CA ARG A 63 7.67 2.70 22.75
C ARG A 63 7.29 4.17 22.91
N LYS A 64 8.04 4.95 23.70
CA LYS A 64 7.80 6.40 23.85
C LYS A 64 8.13 7.13 22.56
N GLU A 65 9.22 6.78 21.91
CA GLU A 65 9.64 7.36 20.64
C GLU A 65 8.65 7.06 19.52
N THR A 66 8.18 5.81 19.40
CA THR A 66 7.15 5.41 18.43
C THR A 66 5.87 6.22 18.60
N LYS A 67 5.41 6.42 19.85
CA LYS A 67 4.23 7.26 20.14
C LYS A 67 4.44 8.73 19.77
N ASN A 68 5.66 9.25 19.93
CA ASN A 68 5.98 10.61 19.51
C ASN A 68 5.99 10.73 17.99
N LEU A 69 6.50 9.71 17.29
CA LEU A 69 6.51 9.66 15.83
C LEU A 69 5.08 9.55 15.27
N GLU A 70 4.22 8.73 15.89
CA GLU A 70 2.80 8.60 15.55
C GLU A 70 2.10 9.96 15.55
N LYS A 71 2.28 10.76 16.61
CA LYS A 71 1.72 12.13 16.67
C LYS A 71 2.25 13.04 15.56
N LYS A 72 3.56 12.97 15.27
CA LYS A 72 4.14 13.75 14.16
C LYS A 72 3.56 13.33 12.81
N VAL A 73 3.30 12.04 12.61
CA VAL A 73 2.65 11.53 11.40
C VAL A 73 1.23 12.05 11.28
N GLU A 74 0.44 12.04 12.36
CA GLU A 74 -0.91 12.62 12.38
C GLU A 74 -0.92 14.11 12.02
N GLU A 75 0.00 14.89 12.60
CA GLU A 75 0.16 16.32 12.27
C GLU A 75 0.54 16.53 10.80
N LEU A 76 1.46 15.72 10.28
CA LEU A 76 1.86 15.78 8.86
C LEU A 76 0.70 15.40 7.94
N MET A 77 -0.09 14.39 8.29
CA MET A 77 -1.29 14.01 7.52
C MET A 77 -2.29 15.17 7.48
N ALA A 78 -2.54 15.84 8.60
CA ALA A 78 -3.43 17.01 8.64
C ALA A 78 -2.93 18.13 7.73
N ARG A 79 -1.61 18.40 7.71
CA ARG A 79 -1.00 19.38 6.80
C ARG A 79 -1.14 19.00 5.33
N VAL A 80 -0.96 17.71 5.01
CA VAL A 80 -1.13 17.19 3.63
C VAL A 80 -2.57 17.38 3.16
N ILE A 81 -3.56 17.02 4.00
CA ILE A 81 -4.99 17.21 3.67
C ILE A 81 -5.30 18.69 3.43
N ASN A 82 -4.76 19.59 4.26
CA ASN A 82 -4.95 21.02 4.05
C ASN A 82 -4.28 21.52 2.76
N ALA A 83 -3.07 21.05 2.46
CA ALA A 83 -2.38 21.41 1.22
C ALA A 83 -3.13 20.90 -0.03
N GLU A 84 -3.70 19.70 0.03
CA GLU A 84 -4.52 19.14 -1.06
C GLU A 84 -5.73 20.02 -1.36
N LYS A 85 -6.43 20.52 -0.32
CA LYS A 85 -7.55 21.47 -0.50
C LYS A 85 -7.11 22.75 -1.22
N VAL A 86 -6.01 23.35 -0.78
CA VAL A 86 -5.46 24.57 -1.41
C VAL A 86 -5.05 24.32 -2.87
N ILE A 87 -4.48 23.15 -3.17
CA ILE A 87 -4.13 22.77 -4.55
C ILE A 87 -5.40 22.64 -5.41
N ASN A 88 -6.49 22.11 -4.88
CA ASN A 88 -7.74 22.00 -5.61
C ASN A 88 -8.34 23.40 -5.91
N GLU A 89 -8.36 24.30 -4.93
CA GLU A 89 -8.78 25.69 -5.14
C GLU A 89 -7.90 26.40 -6.18
N MET A 90 -6.58 26.17 -6.15
CA MET A 90 -5.65 26.71 -7.14
C MET A 90 -5.93 26.20 -8.56
N LYS A 91 -6.36 24.94 -8.69
CA LYS A 91 -6.75 24.37 -9.98
C LYS A 91 -7.97 25.08 -10.57
N GLU A 92 -8.96 25.43 -9.76
CA GLU A 92 -10.14 26.22 -10.19
C GLU A 92 -9.76 27.66 -10.55
N MET A 93 -8.87 28.31 -9.78
CA MET A 93 -8.36 29.63 -10.14
C MET A 93 -7.64 29.63 -11.49
N LYS A 94 -6.89 28.57 -11.79
CA LYS A 94 -6.20 28.40 -13.08
C LYS A 94 -7.19 28.32 -14.25
N THR A 95 -8.33 27.65 -14.08
CA THR A 95 -9.35 27.56 -15.14
C THR A 95 -10.02 28.91 -15.36
N MET A 96 -10.44 29.59 -14.29
CA MET A 96 -11.04 30.93 -14.37
C MET A 96 -10.09 31.94 -15.02
N THR A 97 -8.80 31.89 -14.68
CA THR A 97 -7.77 32.75 -15.29
C THR A 97 -7.67 32.55 -16.80
N ARG A 98 -7.82 31.30 -17.28
CA ARG A 98 -7.81 31.00 -18.72
C ARG A 98 -9.06 31.55 -19.41
N GLU A 99 -10.23 31.40 -18.81
CA GLU A 99 -11.47 31.99 -19.36
C GLU A 99 -11.40 33.51 -19.47
N ILE A 100 -10.83 34.19 -18.46
CA ILE A 100 -10.63 35.64 -18.49
C ILE A 100 -9.70 36.00 -19.65
N ARG A 101 -8.58 35.29 -19.83
CA ARG A 101 -7.65 35.53 -20.94
C ARG A 101 -8.33 35.39 -22.30
N ASP A 102 -9.15 34.36 -22.48
CA ASP A 102 -9.85 34.10 -23.74
C ASP A 102 -10.88 35.21 -24.02
N LYS A 103 -11.62 35.67 -22.99
CA LYS A 103 -12.53 36.81 -23.09
C LYS A 103 -11.81 38.12 -23.40
N CYS A 104 -10.67 38.39 -22.76
CA CYS A 104 -9.85 39.57 -23.04
C CYS A 104 -9.36 39.57 -24.50
N THR A 105 -8.87 38.43 -24.99
CA THR A 105 -8.44 38.27 -26.40
C THR A 105 -9.60 38.54 -27.36
N SER A 106 -10.77 37.95 -27.08
CA SER A 106 -11.97 38.18 -27.89
C SER A 106 -12.41 39.64 -27.89
N PHE A 107 -12.29 40.32 -26.75
CA PHE A 107 -12.63 41.74 -26.62
C PHE A 107 -11.66 42.63 -27.39
N SER A 108 -10.35 42.38 -27.30
CA SER A 108 -9.33 43.08 -28.09
C SER A 108 -9.62 42.99 -29.59
N ASN A 109 -9.86 41.79 -30.10
CA ASN A 109 -10.18 41.62 -31.52
C ASN A 109 -11.44 42.40 -31.95
N ARG A 110 -12.44 42.51 -31.07
CA ARG A 110 -13.66 43.31 -31.34
C ARG A 110 -13.38 44.81 -31.32
N LEU A 111 -12.46 45.28 -30.48
CA LEU A 111 -12.01 46.67 -30.48
C LEU A 111 -11.25 47.00 -31.75
N ASP A 112 -10.33 46.14 -32.18
CA ASP A 112 -9.57 46.34 -33.42
C ASP A 112 -10.54 46.44 -34.63
N GLN A 113 -11.52 45.54 -34.70
CA GLN A 113 -12.59 45.60 -35.72
C GLN A 113 -13.42 46.88 -35.65
N LEU A 114 -13.71 47.39 -34.44
CA LEU A 114 -14.47 48.62 -34.27
C LEU A 114 -13.65 49.82 -34.71
N GLU A 115 -12.35 49.85 -34.36
CA GLU A 115 -11.41 50.88 -34.76
C GLU A 115 -11.29 50.97 -36.28
N GLU A 116 -11.11 49.85 -36.97
CA GLU A 116 -11.10 49.80 -38.44
C GLU A 116 -12.40 50.38 -39.05
N ARG A 117 -13.55 50.04 -38.46
CA ARG A 117 -14.85 50.56 -38.94
C ARG A 117 -15.00 52.06 -38.69
N VAL A 118 -14.50 52.56 -37.56
CA VAL A 118 -14.53 54.00 -37.26
C VAL A 118 -13.64 54.74 -38.24
N SER A 119 -12.40 54.28 -38.48
CA SER A 119 -11.49 54.87 -39.46
C SER A 119 -12.11 54.93 -40.86
N ALA A 120 -12.76 53.85 -41.30
CA ALA A 120 -13.43 53.83 -42.61
C ALA A 120 -14.58 54.85 -42.71
N ILE A 121 -15.33 55.08 -41.62
CA ILE A 121 -16.39 56.09 -41.57
C ILE A 121 -15.80 57.51 -41.59
N GLU A 122 -14.69 57.73 -40.88
CA GLU A 122 -13.98 59.01 -40.87
C GLU A 122 -13.46 59.36 -42.27
N ASP A 123 -12.85 58.40 -42.97
CA ASP A 123 -12.39 58.56 -44.35
C ASP A 123 -13.56 58.94 -45.28
N GLN A 124 -14.67 58.21 -45.20
CA GLN A 124 -15.89 58.50 -45.98
C GLN A 124 -16.45 59.90 -45.71
N MET A 125 -16.44 60.35 -44.45
CA MET A 125 -16.93 61.67 -44.08
C MET A 125 -16.03 62.78 -44.64
N ASN A 126 -14.71 62.56 -44.68
CA ASN A 126 -13.76 63.50 -45.25
C ASN A 126 -13.90 63.63 -46.77
N GLU A 127 -14.26 62.54 -47.48
CA GLU A 127 -14.50 62.58 -48.93
C GLU A 127 -15.78 63.34 -49.32
N MET A 128 -16.80 63.36 -48.45
CA MET A 128 -18.06 64.07 -48.71
C MET A 128 -18.00 65.59 -48.43
N LYS A 129 -16.88 66.08 -47.91
CA LYS A 129 -16.71 67.46 -47.44
C LYS A 129 -16.09 68.36 -48.49
#